data_AF-Q3UXD7-F1
#
_entry.id   AF-Q3UXD7-F1
#
_cell.length_a   1.000
_cell.length_b   1.000
_cell.length_c   1.000
_cell.angle_alpha   90.00
_cell.angle_beta   90.00
_cell.angle_gamma   90.00
#
_symmetry.space_group_name_H-M   'P 1'
#
loop_
_entity.id
_entity.type
_entity.pdbx_description
1 polymer ?
#
loop_
_entity_poly.entity_id
_entity_poly.type
_entity_poly.pdbx_seq_one_letter_code
_entity_poly.pdbx_strand_id
1 'polypeptide(L)'
;FVGVYRDGGYIVTLSKSKSETKAKFVDLRLNNWISRGTRAAFIDFSLYNANVNLFCIIRSNFRIRTSNFHVKTKRKKLKIKLQQRMPAPNRTLRFC
;
A
#
# COMPACT_ATOMS: atom_id res chain seq x y z
N PHE A 1 -16.13 -8.64 14.10
CA PHE A 1 -14.91 -7.94 14.54
C PHE A 1 -13.99 -7.64 13.36
N VAL A 2 -14.12 -6.44 12.77
CA VAL A 2 -13.14 -5.91 11.82
C VAL A 2 -12.04 -5.28 12.69
N GLY A 3 -10.89 -5.95 12.78
CA GLY A 3 -9.77 -5.44 13.57
C GLY A 3 -9.33 -4.08 13.05
N VAL A 4 -9.44 -3.05 13.88
CA VAL A 4 -8.84 -1.74 13.62
C VAL A 4 -7.35 -1.92 13.81
N TYR A 5 -6.61 -1.97 12.70
CA TYR A 5 -5.15 -1.93 12.73
C TYR A 5 -4.76 -0.57 13.31
N ARG A 6 -4.23 -0.56 14.55
CA ARG A 6 -3.74 0.64 15.25
C ARG A 6 -2.55 1.23 14.49
N ASP A 7 -2.12 2.43 14.86
CA ASP A 7 -1.05 3.20 14.17
C ASP A 7 0.38 2.59 14.28
N GLY A 8 0.49 1.34 14.73
CA GLY A 8 1.75 0.61 14.80
C GLY A 8 2.09 -0.11 13.49
N GLY A 9 3.35 -0.51 13.36
CA GLY A 9 3.87 -1.21 12.19
C GLY A 9 5.01 -0.44 11.52
N TYR A 10 5.48 -0.98 10.41
CA TYR A 10 6.56 -0.36 9.64
C TYR A 10 5.99 0.47 8.49
N ILE A 11 6.44 1.72 8.35
CA ILE A 11 6.00 2.65 7.31
C ILE A 11 7.18 2.96 6.38
N VAL A 12 6.94 2.88 5.07
CA VAL A 12 7.92 3.23 4.04
C VAL A 12 7.29 4.18 3.04
N THR A 13 7.98 5.29 2.79
CA THR A 13 7.57 6.26 1.78
C THR A 13 8.23 5.94 0.44
N LEU A 14 7.39 5.72 -0.57
CA LEU A 14 7.84 5.44 -1.93
C LEU A 14 8.27 6.72 -2.64
N SER A 15 9.35 6.61 -3.43
CA SER A 15 9.87 7.72 -4.23
C SER A 15 9.00 7.99 -5.47
N LYS A 16 9.24 9.12 -6.15
CA LYS A 16 8.57 9.43 -7.43
C LYS A 16 9.15 8.68 -8.63
N SER A 17 10.43 8.33 -8.57
CA SER A 17 11.12 7.64 -9.64
C SER A 17 10.87 6.13 -9.57
N LYS A 18 10.72 5.51 -10.75
CA LYS A 18 10.51 4.07 -10.90
C LYS A 18 11.74 3.28 -10.46
N SER A 19 12.95 3.79 -10.74
CA SER A 19 14.23 3.18 -10.38
C SER A 19 14.42 3.09 -8.87
N GLU A 20 14.30 4.21 -8.14
CA GLU A 20 14.42 4.21 -6.67
C GLU A 20 13.33 3.40 -6.01
N THR A 21 12.10 3.47 -6.53
CA THR A 21 11.00 2.67 -6.00
C THR A 21 11.29 1.18 -6.15
N LYS A 22 11.82 0.76 -7.31
CA LYS A 22 12.22 -0.63 -7.53
C LYS A 22 13.36 -1.05 -6.60
N ALA A 23 14.38 -0.20 -6.42
CA ALA A 23 15.47 -0.45 -5.46
C ALA A 23 14.92 -0.63 -4.04
N LYS A 24 14.08 0.30 -3.57
CA LYS A 24 13.39 0.18 -2.27
C LYS A 24 12.61 -1.13 -2.15
N PHE A 25 11.88 -1.56 -3.18
CA PHE A 25 11.16 -2.85 -3.13
C PHE A 25 12.12 -4.06 -3.02
N VAL A 26 13.28 -4.01 -3.68
CA VAL A 26 14.31 -5.04 -3.54
C VAL A 26 14.86 -5.03 -2.12
N ASP A 27 15.18 -3.87 -1.56
CA ASP A 27 15.67 -3.74 -0.19
C ASP A 27 14.64 -4.26 0.83
N LEU A 28 13.36 -3.93 0.65
CA LEU A 28 12.28 -4.43 1.51
C LEU A 28 12.15 -5.95 1.44
N ARG A 29 12.37 -6.53 0.24
CA ARG A 29 12.37 -7.99 0.05
C ARG A 29 13.57 -8.65 0.70
N LEU A 30 14.77 -8.08 0.54
CA LEU A 30 16.01 -8.60 1.14
C LEU A 30 15.95 -8.54 2.68
N ASN A 31 15.36 -7.49 3.24
CA ASN A 31 15.18 -7.32 4.67
C ASN A 31 13.98 -8.10 5.24
N ASN A 32 13.34 -8.99 4.46
CA ASN A 32 12.20 -9.82 4.90
C ASN A 32 11.07 -9.01 5.57
N TRP A 33 10.75 -7.82 5.06
CA TRP A 33 9.69 -6.97 5.63
C TRP A 33 8.31 -7.64 5.60
N ILE A 34 8.08 -8.57 4.68
CA ILE A 34 6.93 -9.45 4.65
C ILE A 34 7.36 -10.83 5.16
N SER A 35 7.54 -10.94 6.47
CA SER A 35 7.84 -12.22 7.14
C SER A 35 6.57 -12.89 7.70
N ARG A 36 6.72 -14.06 8.33
CA ARG A 36 5.66 -14.83 9.01
C ARG A 36 4.93 -14.05 10.12
N GLY A 37 5.50 -12.95 10.62
CA GLY A 37 4.86 -12.07 11.60
C GLY A 37 3.88 -11.06 11.01
N THR A 38 3.97 -10.79 9.70
CA THR A 38 3.18 -9.72 9.04
C THR A 38 1.76 -10.21 8.80
N ARG A 39 0.78 -9.55 9.40
CA ARG A 39 -0.65 -9.93 9.32
C ARG A 39 -1.36 -9.19 8.20
N ALA A 40 -0.94 -7.96 7.90
CA ALA A 40 -1.46 -7.17 6.80
C ALA A 40 -0.44 -6.17 6.23
N ALA A 41 -0.59 -5.86 4.95
CA ALA A 41 0.12 -4.77 4.28
C ALA A 41 -0.88 -3.81 3.64
N PHE A 42 -0.63 -2.52 3.78
CA PHE A 42 -1.44 -1.43 3.24
C PHE A 42 -0.59 -0.61 2.27
N ILE A 43 -1.18 -0.28 1.13
CA ILE A 43 -0.55 0.52 0.09
C ILE A 43 -1.50 1.65 -0.26
N ASP A 44 -1.10 2.88 0.07
CA ASP A 44 -1.85 4.08 -0.24
C ASP A 44 -1.04 4.95 -1.20
N PHE A 45 -1.63 5.28 -2.34
CA PHE A 45 -1.06 6.23 -3.31
C PHE A 45 -2.13 7.06 -3.99
N SER A 46 -1.76 8.29 -4.34
CA SER A 46 -2.58 9.24 -5.10
C SER A 46 -1.99 9.47 -6.50
N LEU A 47 -2.83 9.37 -7.52
CA LEU A 47 -2.51 9.73 -8.90
C LEU A 47 -3.27 11.00 -9.28
N TYR A 48 -2.65 11.85 -10.11
CA TYR A 48 -3.30 13.04 -10.68
C TYR A 48 -3.42 12.87 -12.19
N ASN A 49 -4.60 13.13 -12.74
CA ASN A 49 -4.82 13.16 -14.19
C ASN A 49 -5.04 14.61 -14.63
N ALA A 50 -4.05 15.18 -15.34
CA ALA A 50 -4.09 16.56 -15.81
C ALA A 50 -5.17 16.81 -16.86
N ASN A 51 -5.54 15.80 -17.67
CA ASN A 51 -6.51 15.95 -18.76
C ASN A 51 -7.94 16.20 -18.27
N VAL A 52 -8.29 15.65 -17.11
CA VAL A 52 -9.62 15.80 -16.48
C VAL A 52 -9.58 16.57 -15.17
N ASN A 53 -8.40 17.05 -14.74
CA ASN A 53 -8.17 17.72 -13.44
C ASN A 53 -8.76 16.94 -12.25
N LEU A 54 -8.56 15.62 -12.24
CA LEU A 54 -9.09 14.72 -11.21
C LEU A 54 -7.96 14.00 -10.47
N PHE A 55 -8.11 13.89 -9.15
CA PHE A 55 -7.26 13.07 -8.30
C PHE A 55 -7.87 11.69 -8.09
N CYS A 56 -7.08 10.64 -8.25
CA CYS A 56 -7.43 9.25 -8.01
C CYS A 56 -6.69 8.76 -6.76
N ILE A 57 -7.43 8.42 -5.71
CA ILE A 57 -6.85 7.84 -4.49
C ILE A 57 -7.05 6.33 -4.54
N ILE A 58 -5.95 5.58 -4.43
CA ILE A 58 -5.96 4.12 -4.42
C ILE A 58 -5.46 3.65 -3.05
N ARG A 59 -6.33 2.91 -2.36
CA ARG A 59 -6.03 2.24 -1.09
C ARG A 59 -6.16 0.73 -1.26
N SER A 60 -5.02 0.04 -1.27
CA SER A 60 -4.96 -1.41 -1.33
C SER A 60 -4.59 -1.99 0.03
N ASN A 61 -5.22 -3.10 0.40
CA ASN A 61 -4.98 -3.80 1.66
C ASN A 61 -4.87 -5.30 1.40
N PHE A 62 -3.72 -5.84 1.76
CA PHE A 62 -3.36 -7.24 1.62
C PHE A 62 -3.38 -7.88 2.99
N ARG A 63 -4.17 -8.94 3.17
CA ARG A 63 -4.18 -9.73 4.41
C ARG A 63 -3.38 -11.00 4.18
N ILE A 64 -2.36 -11.22 4.99
CA ILE A 64 -1.45 -12.37 4.89
C ILE A 64 -1.92 -13.41 5.91
N ARG A 65 -2.15 -14.66 5.46
CA ARG A 65 -2.54 -15.78 6.33
C ARG A 65 -1.36 -16.74 6.40
N THR A 66 -0.80 -16.93 7.59
CA THR A 66 0.43 -17.69 7.84
C THR A 66 0.25 -19.20 7.78
N SER A 67 -0.98 -19.71 7.76
CA SER A 67 -1.26 -21.15 7.85
C SER A 67 -1.07 -21.92 6.54
N ASN A 68 -1.02 -21.23 5.40
CA ASN A 68 -0.62 -21.75 4.10
C ASN A 68 -0.06 -20.55 3.36
N PHE A 69 1.16 -20.60 2.81
CA PHE A 69 1.82 -19.51 2.09
C PHE A 69 1.12 -19.13 0.76
N HIS A 70 -0.20 -19.33 0.69
CA HIS A 70 -1.08 -18.80 -0.31
C HIS A 70 -1.48 -17.39 0.14
N VAL A 71 -0.78 -16.37 -0.37
CA VAL A 71 -1.24 -14.99 -0.28
C VAL A 71 -2.61 -14.96 -0.95
N LYS A 72 -3.68 -15.02 -0.15
CA LYS A 72 -5.02 -14.80 -0.67
C LYS A 72 -5.12 -13.31 -0.95
N THR A 73 -4.65 -12.92 -2.13
CA THR A 73 -5.10 -11.69 -2.79
C THR A 73 -6.57 -11.90 -3.07
N LYS A 74 -7.43 -11.67 -2.06
CA LYS A 74 -8.84 -11.44 -2.35
C LYS A 74 -8.82 -10.31 -3.37
N ARG A 75 -9.42 -10.50 -4.55
CA ARG A 75 -9.76 -9.41 -5.47
C ARG A 75 -10.67 -8.46 -4.70
N LYS A 76 -10.09 -7.60 -3.87
CA LYS A 76 -10.80 -6.52 -3.22
C LYS A 76 -10.95 -5.47 -4.30
N LYS A 77 -12.20 -5.08 -4.55
CA LYS A 77 -12.54 -3.95 -5.39
C LYS A 77 -11.63 -2.78 -4.95
N LEU A 78 -10.72 -2.38 -5.83
CA LEU A 78 -9.91 -1.19 -5.63
C LEU A 78 -10.91 -0.04 -5.56
N LYS A 79 -11.11 0.50 -4.35
CA LYS A 79 -11.95 1.68 -4.19
C LYS A 79 -11.13 2.87 -4.68
N ILE A 80 -11.31 3.19 -5.94
CA ILE A 80 -10.80 4.43 -6.53
C ILE A 80 -11.77 5.53 -6.13
N LYS A 81 -11.30 6.52 -5.38
CA LYS A 81 -12.07 7.73 -5.10
C LYS A 81 -11.54 8.84 -6.01
N LEU A 82 -12.41 9.37 -6.86
CA LEU A 82 -12.15 10.59 -7.62
C LEU A 82 -12.44 11.78 -6.71
N GLN A 83 -11.51 12.71 -6.60
CA GLN A 83 -11.70 13.96 -5.87
C GLN A 83 -11.20 15.14 -6.70
N GLN A 84 -11.91 16.26 -6.61
CA GLN A 84 -11.55 17.52 -7.25
C GLN A 84 -10.60 18.36 -6.37
N ARG A 85 -10.50 18.05 -5.07
CA ARG A 85 -9.59 18.70 -4.12
C ARG A 85 -8.42 17.78 -3.84
N MET A 86 -7.20 18.29 -4.02
CA MET A 86 -5.96 17.55 -3.81
C MET A 86 -5.82 17.16 -2.33
N PRO A 87 -5.87 15.86 -1.96
CA PRO A 87 -5.46 15.42 -0.63
C PRO A 87 -3.93 15.48 -0.54
N ALA A 88 -3.38 15.58 0.67
CA ALA A 88 -1.94 15.46 0.87
C ALA A 88 -1.41 14.21 0.15
N PRO A 89 -0.36 14.32 -0.68
CA PRO A 89 0.13 13.21 -1.49
C PRO A 89 0.79 12.15 -0.60
N ASN A 90 0.01 11.19 -0.12
CA ASN A 90 0.51 10.08 0.68
C ASN A 90 0.87 8.92 -0.26
N ARG A 91 2.16 8.58 -0.33
CA ARG A 91 2.71 7.40 -1.02
C ARG A 91 3.36 6.48 0.01
N THR A 92 2.55 5.94 0.89
CA THR A 92 3.01 5.20 2.07
C THR A 92 2.63 3.73 1.95
N LEU A 93 3.63 2.88 2.13
CA LEU A 93 3.47 1.45 2.39
C LEU A 93 3.49 1.25 3.89
N ARG A 94 2.48 0.58 4.45
CA ARG A 94 2.43 0.23 5.88
C ARG A 94 2.32 -1.28 6.04
N PHE A 95 3.14 -1.87 6.89
CA PHE A 95 3.14 -3.30 7.23
C PHE A 95 2.79 -3.46 8.71
N CYS A 96 1.75 -4.24 9.01
CA CYS A 96 1.23 -4.50 10.36
C CYS A 96 1.21 -6.00 10.69
#